data_AF-G1XR02-F1
#
_entry.id   AF-G1XR02-F1
#
_cell.length_a   1.000
_cell.length_b   1.000
_cell.length_c   1.000
_cell.angle_alpha   90.00
_cell.angle_beta   90.00
_cell.angle_gamma   90.00
#
_symmetry.space_group_name_H-M   'P 1'
#
loop_
_entity.id
_entity.type
_entity.pdbx_description
1 polymer ?
#
loop_
_entity_poly.entity_id
_entity_poly.type
_entity_poly.pdbx_seq_one_letter_code
_entity_poly.pdbx_strand_id
1 'polypeptide(L)'
;MLKYWWRAQAAAYIMRFNRNTSRRLKQFRLGEDTKQLGLHWDVNGDPRNVDVPFPLPEGTISMHVRHGDKGSEMRLVPFNDYVVRAEKFSAENPLGNWKRAFLSTEDPNVIEQMKTMARITPFSYSGSNSRWTWYWTDIPSMAPALG
;
A
#
# COMPACT_ATOMS: atom_id res chain seq x y z
N MET A 1 25.74 6.37 0.15
CA MET A 1 25.18 5.17 -0.52
C MET A 1 25.83 3.86 -0.03
N LEU A 2 27.16 3.76 0.07
CA LEU A 2 27.85 2.50 0.46
C LEU A 2 27.43 1.91 1.83
N LYS A 3 27.20 2.75 2.85
CA LYS A 3 26.73 2.32 4.18
C LYS A 3 25.38 1.59 4.15
N TYR A 4 24.43 2.07 3.35
CA TYR A 4 23.11 1.44 3.23
C TYR A 4 23.18 0.12 2.48
N TRP A 5 24.01 0.07 1.43
CA TRP A 5 24.26 -1.17 0.68
C TRP A 5 24.84 -2.27 1.57
N TRP A 6 25.85 -1.97 2.39
CA TRP A 6 26.41 -2.94 3.34
C TRP A 6 25.41 -3.43 4.38
N ARG A 7 24.59 -2.53 4.92
CA ARG A 7 23.51 -2.91 5.85
C ARG A 7 22.47 -3.80 5.18
N ALA A 8 22.15 -3.55 3.91
CA ALA A 8 21.23 -4.38 3.15
C ALA A 8 21.77 -5.81 2.96
N GLN A 9 23.07 -5.99 2.75
CA GLN A 9 23.67 -7.33 2.68
C GLN A 9 23.49 -8.13 3.98
N ALA A 10 23.75 -7.49 5.13
CA ALA A 10 23.53 -8.12 6.43
C ALA A 10 22.05 -8.46 6.67
N ALA A 11 21.14 -7.52 6.36
CA ALA A 11 19.70 -7.75 6.48
C ALA A 11 19.22 -8.90 5.58
N ALA A 12 19.70 -8.96 4.33
CA ALA A 12 19.37 -10.04 3.39
C ALA A 12 19.84 -11.41 3.86
N TYR A 13 21.00 -11.48 4.54
CA TYR A 13 21.51 -12.72 5.11
C TYR A 13 20.64 -13.19 6.29
N ILE A 14 20.29 -12.29 7.20
CA ILE A 14 19.48 -12.59 8.39
C ILE A 14 18.04 -12.96 8.01
N MET A 15 17.46 -12.29 7.01
CA MET A 15 16.07 -12.46 6.58
C MET A 15 15.86 -13.67 5.64
N ARG A 16 16.83 -14.58 5.52
CA ARG A 16 16.67 -15.80 4.71
C ARG A 16 15.57 -16.68 5.30
N PHE A 17 14.50 -16.84 4.53
CA PHE A 17 13.37 -17.65 4.95
C PHE A 17 13.70 -19.14 4.92
N ASN A 18 13.29 -19.87 5.96
CA ASN A 18 13.24 -21.32 5.91
C ASN A 18 12.14 -21.80 4.94
N ARG A 19 12.08 -23.11 4.69
CA ARG A 19 11.11 -23.71 3.76
C ARG A 19 9.65 -23.42 4.15
N ASN A 20 9.33 -23.45 5.44
CA ASN A 20 7.98 -23.23 5.94
C ASN A 20 7.55 -21.77 5.75
N THR A 21 8.40 -20.82 6.11
CA THR A 21 8.15 -19.39 5.92
C THR A 21 8.01 -19.05 4.44
N SER A 22 8.87 -19.59 3.57
CA SER A 22 8.78 -19.39 2.12
C SER A 22 7.47 -19.92 1.54
N ARG A 23 7.03 -21.11 1.98
CA ARG A 23 5.74 -21.69 1.59
C ARG A 23 4.60 -20.79 2.03
N ARG A 24 4.56 -20.39 3.31
CA ARG A 24 3.48 -19.54 3.84
C ARG A 24 3.41 -18.18 3.16
N LEU A 25 4.56 -17.57 2.85
CA LEU A 25 4.62 -16.32 2.09
C LEU A 25 4.02 -16.47 0.68
N LYS A 26 4.27 -17.61 0.00
CA LYS A 26 3.68 -17.91 -1.30
C LYS A 26 2.16 -18.04 -1.20
N GLN A 27 1.65 -18.74 -0.19
CA GLN A 27 0.21 -18.84 0.08
C GLN A 27 -0.42 -17.46 0.26
N PHE A 28 0.17 -16.63 1.12
CA PHE A 28 -0.29 -15.28 1.34
C PHE A 28 -0.30 -14.42 0.08
N ARG A 29 0.68 -14.60 -0.83
CA ARG A 29 0.74 -13.90 -2.12
C ARG A 29 -0.34 -14.35 -3.10
N LEU A 30 -0.74 -15.61 -3.04
CA LEU A 30 -1.78 -16.20 -3.88
C LEU A 30 -3.19 -16.00 -3.29
N GLY A 31 -3.32 -15.34 -2.14
CA GLY A 31 -4.60 -15.15 -1.46
C GLY A 31 -5.10 -16.39 -0.69
N GLU A 32 -4.27 -17.41 -0.52
CA GLU A 32 -4.58 -18.55 0.35
C GLU A 32 -4.52 -18.07 1.82
N ASP A 33 -5.68 -18.05 2.49
CA ASP A 33 -5.89 -17.56 3.87
C ASP A 33 -5.60 -16.08 4.13
N THR A 34 -5.50 -15.24 3.09
CA THR A 34 -5.38 -13.79 3.23
C THR A 34 -6.43 -13.06 2.42
N LYS A 35 -7.08 -12.07 3.04
CA LYS A 35 -7.94 -11.14 2.35
C LYS A 35 -7.08 -10.04 1.74
N GLN A 36 -6.42 -10.36 0.63
CA GLN A 36 -5.91 -9.32 -0.26
C GLN A 36 -7.11 -8.65 -0.92
N LEU A 37 -7.18 -7.33 -0.83
CA LEU A 37 -8.30 -6.53 -1.30
C LEU A 37 -7.80 -5.48 -2.29
N GLY A 38 -8.60 -5.25 -3.33
CA GLY A 38 -8.34 -4.24 -4.33
C GLY A 38 -9.55 -3.36 -4.57
N LEU A 39 -9.33 -2.06 -4.75
CA LEU A 39 -10.36 -1.07 -5.02
C LEU A 39 -9.92 -0.15 -6.15
N HIS A 40 -10.69 -0.14 -7.24
CA HIS A 40 -10.53 0.79 -8.35
C HIS A 40 -11.71 1.75 -8.40
N TRP A 41 -11.45 3.02 -8.66
CA TRP A 41 -12.50 4.01 -8.88
C TRP A 41 -12.69 4.19 -10.38
N ASP A 42 -13.86 3.82 -10.89
CA ASP A 42 -14.16 4.01 -12.31
C ASP A 42 -14.30 5.49 -12.66
N VAL A 43 -14.54 5.86 -13.92
CA VAL A 43 -14.67 7.28 -14.35
C VAL A 43 -15.94 7.95 -13.80
N ASN A 44 -16.97 7.18 -13.47
CA ASN A 44 -18.23 7.68 -12.93
C ASN A 44 -18.16 7.99 -11.43
N GLY A 45 -17.14 7.47 -10.75
CA GLY A 45 -16.90 7.70 -9.32
C GLY A 45 -17.41 6.57 -8.45
N ASP A 46 -17.72 5.43 -9.06
CA ASP A 46 -18.19 4.26 -8.34
C ASP A 46 -17.00 3.34 -7.99
N PRO A 47 -16.88 2.91 -6.72
CA PRO A 47 -15.86 1.96 -6.31
C PRO A 47 -16.17 0.58 -6.91
N ARG A 48 -15.17 -0.02 -7.55
CA ARG A 48 -15.20 -1.40 -8.04
C ARG A 48 -14.14 -2.21 -7.32
N ASN A 49 -14.55 -3.33 -6.75
CA ASN A 49 -13.60 -4.31 -6.23
C ASN A 49 -12.80 -4.89 -7.40
N VAL A 50 -11.49 -5.02 -7.23
CA VAL A 50 -10.60 -5.63 -8.21
C VAL A 50 -9.76 -6.69 -7.52
N ASP A 51 -9.45 -7.76 -8.26
CA ASP A 51 -8.54 -8.79 -7.77
C ASP A 51 -7.14 -8.21 -7.61
N VAL A 52 -6.41 -8.68 -6.59
CA VAL A 52 -5.03 -8.27 -6.37
C VAL A 52 -4.10 -9.12 -7.25
N PRO A 53 -3.42 -8.52 -8.24
CA PRO A 53 -2.54 -9.27 -9.12
C PRO A 53 -1.27 -9.73 -8.41
N PHE A 54 -0.80 -10.93 -8.74
CA PHE A 54 0.51 -11.41 -8.34
C PHE A 54 1.34 -11.81 -9.57
N PRO A 55 2.51 -11.20 -9.83
CA PRO A 55 3.09 -10.07 -9.08
C PRO A 55 2.29 -8.78 -9.25
N LEU A 56 2.47 -7.82 -8.34
CA LEU A 56 1.92 -6.48 -8.53
C LEU A 56 2.51 -5.86 -9.81
N PRO A 57 1.69 -5.20 -10.64
CA PRO A 57 2.14 -4.54 -11.85
C PRO A 57 3.25 -3.52 -11.59
N GLU A 58 4.15 -3.38 -12.57
CA GLU A 58 5.22 -2.37 -12.55
C GLU A 58 4.66 -0.96 -12.34
N GLY A 59 5.39 -0.10 -11.63
CA GLY A 59 4.91 1.25 -11.31
C GLY A 59 3.87 1.31 -10.18
N THR A 60 3.55 0.19 -9.52
CA THR A 60 2.76 0.21 -8.27
C THR A 60 3.58 0.83 -7.14
N ILE A 61 3.04 1.87 -6.51
CA ILE A 61 3.70 2.58 -5.41
C ILE A 61 3.39 1.87 -4.09
N SER A 62 4.43 1.45 -3.36
CA SER A 62 4.26 0.92 -2.01
C SER A 62 4.17 2.06 -0.98
N MET A 63 3.07 2.11 -0.22
CA MET A 63 2.85 3.07 0.86
C MET A 63 2.78 2.35 2.19
N HIS A 64 3.61 2.75 3.14
CA HIS A 64 3.53 2.27 4.51
C HIS A 64 3.18 3.44 5.44
N VAL A 65 2.01 3.37 6.06
CA VAL A 65 1.47 4.40 6.97
C VAL A 65 1.46 3.83 8.36
N ARG A 66 2.31 4.38 9.23
CA ARG A 66 2.49 3.96 10.61
C ARG A 66 1.88 5.00 11.56
N HIS A 67 0.68 4.71 12.07
CA HIS A 67 -0.13 5.57 12.94
C HIS A 67 -0.45 4.95 14.31
N GLY A 68 0.31 3.94 14.72
CA GLY A 68 0.08 3.20 15.98
C GLY A 68 -0.01 4.07 17.25
N ASP A 69 -0.36 3.39 18.35
CA ASP A 69 -0.61 3.89 19.71
C ASP A 69 0.50 4.74 20.36
N LYS A 70 1.68 4.82 19.73
CA LYS A 70 2.85 5.57 20.20
C LYS A 70 2.88 6.99 19.65
N GLY A 71 1.80 7.75 19.88
CA GLY A 71 1.73 9.19 19.63
C GLY A 71 2.78 10.02 20.40
N SER A 72 3.53 9.39 21.30
CA SER A 72 4.67 9.97 22.04
C SER A 72 6.04 9.81 21.34
N GLU A 73 6.18 8.92 20.35
CA GLU A 73 7.50 8.60 19.78
C GLU A 73 7.82 9.38 18.49
N MET A 74 6.81 9.75 17.68
CA MET A 74 6.99 10.48 16.42
C MET A 74 5.78 11.34 16.05
N ARG A 75 6.01 12.40 15.27
CA ARG A 75 4.93 13.19 14.66
C ARG A 75 4.17 12.31 13.66
N LEU A 76 2.87 12.13 13.88
CA LEU A 76 1.98 11.48 12.93
C LEU A 76 1.89 12.31 11.65
N VAL A 77 2.17 11.66 10.52
CA VAL A 77 2.07 12.27 9.19
C VAL A 77 0.69 11.94 8.61
N PRO A 78 -0.16 12.92 8.27
CA PRO A 78 -1.48 12.66 7.70
C PRO A 78 -1.40 11.78 6.45
N PHE A 79 -2.38 10.88 6.27
CA PHE A 79 -2.41 9.98 5.11
C PHE A 79 -2.41 10.76 3.78
N ASN A 80 -3.09 11.91 3.72
CA ASN A 80 -3.12 12.77 2.53
C ASN A 80 -1.73 13.21 2.04
N ASP A 81 -0.77 13.41 2.94
CA ASP A 81 0.58 13.83 2.55
C ASP A 81 1.30 12.73 1.77
N TYR A 82 1.03 11.45 2.08
CA TYR A 82 1.54 10.31 1.32
C TYR A 82 0.95 10.30 -0.10
N VAL A 83 -0.35 10.54 -0.23
CA VAL A 83 -1.06 10.54 -1.53
C VAL A 83 -0.62 11.70 -2.40
N VAL A 84 -0.52 12.91 -1.84
CA VAL A 84 0.01 14.09 -2.56
C VAL A 84 1.43 13.82 -3.07
N ARG A 85 2.27 13.16 -2.26
CA ARG A 85 3.63 12.84 -2.68
C ARG A 85 3.66 11.82 -3.81
N ALA A 86 2.77 10.82 -3.76
CA ALA A 86 2.63 9.80 -4.78
C ALA A 86 2.04 10.35 -6.09
N GLU A 87 1.10 11.30 -6.01
CA GLU A 87 0.60 12.06 -7.16
C GLU A 87 1.72 12.86 -7.83
N LYS A 88 2.51 13.60 -7.04
CA LYS A 88 3.66 14.35 -7.56
C LYS A 88 4.69 13.45 -8.23
N PHE A 89 5.04 12.33 -7.58
CA PHE A 89 5.94 11.33 -8.18
C PHE A 89 5.37 10.75 -9.48
N SER A 90 4.06 10.52 -9.52
CA SER A 90 3.37 10.00 -10.71
C SER A 90 3.45 10.98 -11.88
N ALA A 91 3.19 12.27 -11.62
CA ALA A 91 3.25 13.35 -12.60
C ALA A 91 4.66 13.60 -13.13
N GLU A 92 5.69 13.47 -12.29
CA GLU A 92 7.10 13.63 -12.68
C GLU A 92 7.62 12.47 -13.55
N ASN A 93 6.92 11.32 -13.58
CA ASN A 93 7.36 10.10 -14.27
C ASN A 93 6.25 9.54 -15.19
N PRO A 94 5.91 10.24 -16.29
CA PRO A 94 4.73 9.95 -17.11
C PRO A 94 4.80 8.65 -17.92
N LEU A 95 5.99 8.09 -18.13
CA LEU A 95 6.19 6.89 -18.95
C LEU A 95 5.86 5.57 -18.22
N GLY A 96 5.63 5.60 -16.90
CA GLY A 96 5.51 4.38 -16.08
C GLY A 96 4.35 4.31 -15.09
N ASN A 97 3.54 5.35 -14.94
CA ASN A 97 2.65 5.46 -13.78
C ASN A 97 1.17 5.35 -14.13
N TRP A 98 0.69 4.12 -14.15
CA TRP A 98 -0.69 3.87 -13.74
C TRP A 98 -0.81 4.19 -12.25
N LYS A 99 -1.77 5.03 -11.84
CA LYS A 99 -2.01 5.37 -10.43
C LYS A 99 -2.44 4.13 -9.65
N ARG A 100 -1.47 3.38 -9.14
CA ARG A 100 -1.65 2.14 -8.41
C ARG A 100 -0.83 2.18 -7.15
N ALA A 101 -1.42 1.80 -6.03
CA ALA A 101 -0.73 1.79 -4.76
C ALA A 101 -1.03 0.53 -3.96
N PHE A 102 -0.01 0.00 -3.27
CA PHE A 102 -0.17 -0.99 -2.23
C PHE A 102 -0.03 -0.31 -0.86
N LEU A 103 -1.10 -0.30 -0.07
CA LEU A 103 -1.15 0.31 1.25
C LEU A 103 -0.93 -0.75 2.34
N SER A 104 0.05 -0.48 3.20
CA SER A 104 0.34 -1.25 4.42
C SER A 104 0.21 -0.34 5.64
N THR A 105 -0.75 -0.63 6.51
CA THR A 105 -1.00 0.15 7.72
C THR A 105 -1.60 -0.72 8.82
N GLU A 106 -1.31 -0.36 10.06
CA GLU A 106 -1.93 -0.92 11.25
C GLU A 106 -3.19 -0.16 11.70
N ASP A 107 -3.47 1.02 11.13
CA ASP A 107 -4.60 1.87 11.54
C ASP A 107 -5.81 1.69 10.60
N PRO A 108 -6.93 1.14 11.08
CA PRO A 108 -8.16 1.01 10.29
C PRO A 108 -8.68 2.35 9.76
N ASN A 109 -8.44 3.46 10.45
CA ASN A 109 -8.89 4.79 10.00
C ASN A 109 -8.19 5.21 8.70
N VAL A 110 -6.94 4.76 8.48
CA VAL A 110 -6.22 5.02 7.23
C VAL A 110 -6.85 4.26 6.07
N ILE A 111 -7.32 3.03 6.31
CA ILE A 111 -8.07 2.25 5.31
C ILE A 111 -9.38 2.94 4.95
N GLU A 112 -10.13 3.45 5.93
CA GLU A 112 -11.37 4.20 5.68
C GLU A 112 -11.10 5.54 4.98
N GLN A 113 -10.02 6.25 5.34
CA GLN A 113 -9.56 7.43 4.62
C GLN A 113 -9.17 7.09 3.18
N MET A 114 -8.45 6.00 2.93
CA MET A 114 -8.12 5.54 1.58
C MET A 114 -9.37 5.26 0.74
N LYS A 115 -10.36 4.58 1.32
CA LYS A 115 -11.65 4.32 0.65
C LYS A 115 -12.41 5.61 0.34
N THR A 116 -12.27 6.67 1.14
CA THR A 116 -13.01 7.93 0.92
C THR A 116 -12.25 8.93 0.05
N MET A 117 -10.93 9.04 0.22
CA MET A 117 -10.08 10.07 -0.39
C MET A 117 -9.84 9.84 -1.88
N ALA A 118 -9.97 8.60 -2.36
CA ALA A 118 -9.97 8.31 -3.78
C ALA A 118 -11.14 8.97 -4.56
N ARG A 119 -12.15 9.51 -3.85
CA ARG A 119 -13.22 10.36 -4.44
C ARG A 119 -12.77 11.80 -4.74
N ILE A 120 -11.77 12.32 -4.03
CA ILE A 120 -11.40 13.74 -4.04
C ILE A 120 -10.01 13.86 -4.67
N THR A 121 -9.93 13.97 -5.99
CA THR A 121 -8.69 14.38 -6.66
C THR A 121 -8.70 15.92 -6.73
N PRO A 122 -7.85 16.66 -5.99
CA PRO A 122 -7.90 18.13 -5.97
C PRO A 122 -7.30 18.79 -7.20
N PHE A 123 -6.76 18.00 -8.14
CA PHE A 123 -6.06 18.51 -9.32
C PHE A 123 -6.77 18.11 -10.61
N SER A 124 -7.52 19.06 -11.17
CA SER A 124 -8.03 19.02 -12.54
C SER A 124 -6.91 19.35 -13.52
N TYR A 125 -6.04 18.39 -13.81
CA TYR A 125 -5.19 18.43 -15.00
C TYR A 125 -5.96 17.84 -16.19
N SER A 126 -6.00 18.57 -17.30
CA SER A 126 -6.82 18.37 -18.49
C SER A 126 -6.40 17.19 -19.40
N GLY A 127 -5.99 16.07 -18.82
CA GLY A 127 -5.79 14.80 -19.52
C GLY A 127 -6.36 13.69 -18.66
N SER A 128 -7.24 12.84 -19.24
CA SER A 128 -7.78 11.59 -18.69
C SER A 128 -7.24 11.25 -17.28
N ASN A 129 -7.85 11.82 -16.24
CA ASN A 129 -7.32 11.76 -14.88
C ASN A 129 -7.52 10.33 -14.36
N SER A 130 -6.54 9.45 -14.58
CA SER A 130 -6.62 8.07 -14.13
C SER A 130 -6.77 8.08 -12.60
N ARG A 131 -7.83 7.43 -12.10
CA ARG A 131 -8.06 7.32 -10.67
C ARG A 131 -7.17 6.25 -10.07
N TRP A 132 -6.91 6.36 -8.76
CA TRP A 132 -6.09 5.38 -8.06
C TRP A 132 -6.77 4.02 -8.01
N THR A 133 -5.96 2.98 -8.24
CA THR A 133 -6.27 1.61 -7.84
C THR A 133 -5.49 1.31 -6.57
N TRP A 134 -6.19 0.93 -5.52
CA TRP A 134 -5.62 0.63 -4.22
C TRP A 134 -5.62 -0.87 -3.98
N TYR A 135 -4.51 -1.38 -3.47
CA TYR A 135 -4.39 -2.73 -2.96
C TYR A 135 -4.00 -2.66 -1.49
N TRP A 136 -4.58 -3.52 -0.66
CA TRP A 136 -4.16 -3.66 0.73
C TRP A 136 -4.44 -5.09 1.20
N THR A 137 -3.90 -5.44 2.35
CA THR A 137 -4.21 -6.72 2.99
C THR A 137 -4.99 -6.45 4.26
N ASP A 138 -6.17 -7.06 4.36
CA ASP A 138 -6.91 -7.16 5.62
C ASP A 138 -6.37 -8.38 6.38
N ILE A 139 -5.31 -8.15 7.16
CA ILE A 139 -4.77 -9.15 8.09
C ILE A 139 -5.47 -8.91 9.42
N PRO A 140 -6.38 -9.79 9.87
CA PRO A 140 -6.95 -9.65 11.20
C PRO A 140 -5.81 -9.61 12.21
N SER A 141 -5.82 -8.61 13.10
CA SER A 141 -4.83 -8.56 14.16
C SER A 141 -4.98 -9.86 14.97
N MET A 142 -3.90 -10.64 15.07
CA MET A 142 -3.87 -11.81 15.96
C MET A 142 -3.69 -11.36 17.42
N ALA A 143 -4.30 -10.24 17.81
CA ALA A 143 -4.45 -9.90 19.21
C ALA A 143 -5.66 -10.69 19.72
N PRO A 144 -5.50 -11.64 20.66
CA PRO A 144 -6.67 -12.17 21.34
C PRO A 144 -7.36 -10.99 22.01
N ALA A 145 -8.66 -10.84 21.75
CA ALA A 145 -9.51 -10.03 22.61
C ALA A 145 -9.37 -10.62 24.02
N LEU A 146 -8.61 -9.93 24.87
CA LEU A 146 -8.60 -10.19 26.30
C LEU A 146 -9.96 -9.72 26.82
N GLY A 147 -10.91 -10.66 26.84
CA GLY A 147 -12.18 -10.58 27.55
C GLY A 147 -12.20 -11.62 28.65
#